data_AF-A0A2W6UG99-F1
#
_entry.id   AF-A0A2W6UG99-F1
#
_cell.length_a   1.000
_cell.length_b   1.000
_cell.length_c   1.000
_cell.angle_alpha   90.00
_cell.angle_beta   90.00
_cell.angle_gamma   90.00
#
_symmetry.space_group_name_H-M   'P 1'
#
loop_
_entity.id
_entity.type
_entity.pdbx_description
1 polymer ?
#
loop_
_entity_poly.entity_id
_entity_poly.type
_entity_poly.pdbx_seq_one_letter_code
_entity_poly.pdbx_strand_id
1 'polypeptide(L)'
;MIQIDDKLISEDIFSEEFVCNLTKCKGACCVEGDVGAPLDKDELEILDSIFDKIKPYLTQEGIKALEEQGTWTTDPSDGMYVTPMVEDRECAY
;
A
#
# COMPACT_ATOMS: atom_id res chain seq x y z
N MET A 1 -27.57 6.40 5.31
CA MET A 1 -27.01 6.73 6.64
C MET A 1 -28.03 6.28 7.69
N ILE A 2 -27.59 5.52 8.69
CA ILE A 2 -28.43 4.93 9.74
C ILE A 2 -28.15 5.65 11.05
N GLN A 3 -29.19 6.02 11.79
CA GLN A 3 -29.03 6.62 13.12
C GLN A 3 -29.20 5.56 14.22
N ILE A 4 -28.24 5.51 15.14
CA ILE A 4 -28.34 4.73 16.38
C ILE A 4 -28.03 5.67 17.55
N ASP A 5 -29.01 5.89 18.42
CA ASP A 5 -28.97 6.91 19.48
C ASP A 5 -28.57 8.30 18.93
N ASP A 6 -27.40 8.79 19.34
CA ASP A 6 -26.80 10.07 18.98
C ASP A 6 -25.75 9.98 17.87
N LYS A 7 -25.63 8.84 17.18
CA LYS A 7 -24.60 8.58 16.15
C LYS A 7 -25.22 8.36 14.78
N LEU A 8 -24.56 8.89 13.75
CA LEU A 8 -24.87 8.65 12.34
C LEU A 8 -23.83 7.69 11.77
N ILE A 9 -24.28 6.59 11.19
CA ILE A 9 -23.46 5.52 10.63
C ILE A 9 -23.69 5.48 9.12
N SER A 10 -22.63 5.36 8.32
CA SER A 10 -22.78 5.16 6.87
C SER A 10 -23.45 3.83 6.57
N GLU A 11 -24.32 3.78 5.56
CA GLU A 11 -24.87 2.50 5.08
C GLU A 11 -23.81 1.64 4.41
N ASP A 12 -22.71 2.25 3.97
CA ASP A 12 -21.55 1.57 3.38
C ASP A 12 -20.98 0.50 4.33
N ILE A 13 -21.23 0.62 5.65
CA ILE A 13 -20.82 -0.39 6.64
C ILE A 13 -21.36 -1.79 6.34
N PHE A 14 -22.45 -1.91 5.57
CA PHE A 14 -23.01 -3.21 5.19
C PHE A 14 -22.42 -3.77 3.90
N SER A 15 -21.75 -2.95 3.08
CA SER A 15 -21.23 -3.34 1.77
C SER A 15 -19.71 -3.35 1.70
N GLU A 16 -19.04 -2.52 2.49
CA GLU A 16 -17.58 -2.39 2.49
C GLU A 16 -16.91 -3.54 3.24
N GLU A 17 -15.88 -4.13 2.63
CA GLU A 17 -15.04 -5.14 3.28
C GLU A 17 -13.85 -4.46 3.96
N PHE A 18 -13.87 -4.40 5.30
CA PHE A 18 -12.79 -3.80 6.10
C PHE A 18 -11.54 -4.69 6.25
N VAL A 19 -11.55 -5.88 5.64
CA VAL A 19 -10.44 -6.83 5.59
C VAL A 19 -10.44 -7.52 4.23
N CYS A 20 -9.26 -7.88 3.71
CA CYS A 20 -9.16 -8.56 2.42
C CYS A 20 -9.90 -9.90 2.43
N ASN A 21 -10.78 -10.11 1.44
CA ASN A 21 -11.37 -11.42 1.18
C ASN A 21 -10.40 -12.33 0.41
N LEU A 22 -9.49 -12.96 1.16
CA LEU A 22 -8.47 -13.87 0.62
C LEU A 22 -9.07 -15.07 -0.11
N THR A 23 -10.30 -15.48 0.21
CA THR A 23 -10.98 -16.55 -0.52
C THR A 23 -11.27 -16.14 -1.96
N LYS A 24 -11.58 -14.85 -2.18
CA LYS A 24 -11.87 -14.28 -3.49
C LYS A 24 -10.61 -13.94 -4.26
N CYS A 25 -9.67 -13.22 -3.66
CA CYS A 25 -8.47 -12.74 -4.37
C CYS A 25 -7.29 -13.72 -4.36
N LYS A 26 -7.27 -14.71 -3.46
CA LYS A 26 -6.16 -15.65 -3.25
C LYS A 26 -4.80 -14.97 -2.98
N GLY A 27 -4.81 -13.71 -2.55
CA GLY A 27 -3.61 -12.90 -2.31
C GLY A 27 -3.02 -12.27 -3.57
N ALA A 28 -3.70 -12.32 -4.72
CA ALA A 28 -3.16 -11.82 -6.00
C ALA A 28 -2.61 -10.39 -5.91
N CYS A 29 -3.33 -9.46 -5.28
CA CYS A 29 -2.88 -8.07 -5.14
C CYS A 29 -1.63 -7.87 -4.26
N CYS A 30 -1.18 -8.91 -3.54
CA CYS A 30 0.06 -8.88 -2.76
C CYS A 30 1.24 -9.55 -3.49
N VAL A 31 1.01 -10.19 -4.64
CA VAL A 31 2.02 -10.95 -5.39
C VAL A 31 2.13 -10.55 -6.86
N GLU A 32 1.14 -9.82 -7.35
CA GLU A 32 0.99 -9.38 -8.73
C GLU A 32 0.45 -7.94 -8.74
N GLY A 33 1.02 -7.08 -9.57
CA GLY A 33 0.69 -5.67 -9.68
C GLY A 33 1.69 -4.93 -10.56
N ASP A 34 1.23 -3.91 -11.26
CA ASP A 34 2.02 -3.07 -12.18
C ASP A 34 2.42 -1.73 -11.55
N VAL A 35 1.70 -1.31 -10.51
CA VAL A 35 1.94 -0.07 -9.77
C VAL A 35 1.80 -0.35 -8.27
N GLY A 36 2.63 0.30 -7.46
CA GLY A 36 2.59 0.15 -6.01
C GLY A 36 1.39 0.82 -5.35
N ALA A 37 1.31 0.68 -4.04
CA ALA A 37 0.27 1.30 -3.25
C ALA A 37 0.38 2.83 -3.36
N PRO A 38 -0.74 3.54 -3.61
CA PRO A 38 -0.74 5.00 -3.69
C PRO A 38 -0.38 5.62 -2.34
N LEU A 39 0.32 6.74 -2.39
CA LEU A 39 0.83 7.47 -1.22
C LEU A 39 0.36 8.92 -1.25
N ASP A 40 0.04 9.44 -0.06
CA ASP A 40 -0.11 10.86 0.16
C ASP A 40 1.25 11.54 0.35
N LYS A 41 1.32 12.83 0.06
CA LYS A 41 2.58 13.58 0.06
C LYS A 41 3.25 13.66 1.44
N ASP A 42 2.46 13.65 2.50
CA ASP A 42 2.94 13.65 3.89
C ASP A 42 3.48 12.28 4.33
N GLU A 43 3.14 11.19 3.63
CA GLU A 43 3.66 9.85 3.91
C GLU A 43 5.11 9.67 3.43
N LEU A 44 5.55 10.46 2.44
CA LEU A 44 6.88 10.32 1.83
C LEU A 44 8.02 10.51 2.85
N GLU A 45 7.93 11.59 3.64
CA GLU A 45 8.92 11.89 4.69
C GLU A 45 8.89 10.84 5.81
N ILE A 46 7.72 10.27 6.09
CA ILE A 46 7.57 9.19 7.05
C ILE A 46 8.33 7.96 6.56
N LEU A 47 8.11 7.54 5.31
CA LEU A 47 8.77 6.38 4.70
C LEU A 47 10.30 6.53 4.70
N ASP A 48 10.81 7.71 4.33
CA ASP A 48 12.23 8.05 4.42
C ASP A 48 12.77 7.90 5.83
N SER A 49 12.05 8.41 6.84
CA SER A 49 12.50 8.41 8.23
C SER A 49 12.47 7.04 8.91
N ILE A 50 11.59 6.14 8.46
CA ILE A 50 11.39 4.82 9.08
C ILE A 50 12.16 3.71 8.37
N PHE A 51 12.69 3.93 7.17
CA PHE A 51 13.26 2.88 6.33
C PHE A 51 14.26 2.00 7.10
N ASP A 52 15.25 2.60 7.79
CA ASP A 52 16.23 1.85 8.58
C ASP A 52 15.62 1.02 9.72
N LYS A 53 14.48 1.46 10.28
CA LYS A 53 13.77 0.75 11.36
C LYS A 53 13.01 -0.45 10.83
N ILE A 54 12.46 -0.35 9.63
CA ILE A 54 11.62 -1.40 9.03
C ILE A 54 12.43 -2.38 8.18
N LYS A 55 13.60 -1.95 7.67
CA LYS A 55 14.52 -2.74 6.84
C LYS A 55 14.76 -4.18 7.35
N PRO A 56 14.92 -4.46 8.66
CA PRO A 56 15.11 -5.83 9.15
C PRO A 56 13.89 -6.77 8.95
N TYR A 57 12.71 -6.23 8.67
CA TYR A 57 11.48 -7.00 8.46
C TYR A 57 11.15 -7.21 6.98
N LEU A 58 11.90 -6.60 6.08
CA LEU A 58 11.70 -6.68 4.64
C LEU A 58 12.45 -7.86 4.02
N THR A 59 11.97 -8.32 2.87
CA THR A 59 12.69 -9.31 2.05
C THR A 59 13.97 -8.71 1.46
N GLN A 60 14.93 -9.54 1.07
CA GLN A 60 16.17 -9.03 0.46
C GLN A 60 15.89 -8.34 -0.88
N GLU A 61 14.94 -8.88 -1.63
CA GLU A 61 14.45 -8.36 -2.90
C GLU A 61 13.77 -6.99 -2.70
N GLY A 62 12.91 -6.86 -1.68
CA GLY A 62 12.27 -5.59 -1.32
C GLY A 62 13.28 -4.53 -0.89
N ILE A 63 14.26 -4.89 -0.05
CA ILE A 63 15.36 -3.99 0.34
C ILE A 63 16.10 -3.49 -0.89
N LYS A 64 16.46 -4.39 -1.81
CA LYS A 64 17.18 -4.03 -3.03
C LYS A 64 16.34 -3.09 -3.90
N ALA A 65 15.05 -3.37 -4.07
CA ALA A 65 14.14 -2.50 -4.82
C ALA A 65 14.06 -1.09 -4.21
N LEU A 66 13.95 -0.99 -2.88
CA LEU A 66 13.92 0.29 -2.17
C LEU A 66 15.26 1.06 -2.24
N GLU A 67 16.38 0.34 -2.22
CA GLU A 67 17.71 0.96 -2.39
C GLU A 67 17.95 1.48 -3.82
N GLU A 68 17.39 0.81 -4.83
CA GLU A 68 17.53 1.19 -6.25
C GLU A 68 16.54 2.27 -6.67
N GLN A 69 15.29 2.21 -6.20
CA GLN A 69 14.19 3.06 -6.65
C GLN A 69 13.89 4.22 -5.68
N GLY A 70 14.36 4.14 -4.43
CA GLY A 70 13.98 5.04 -3.33
C GLY A 70 12.93 4.39 -2.42
N THR A 71 12.53 5.08 -1.35
CA THR A 71 11.43 4.64 -0.45
C THR A 71 10.04 4.85 -1.06
N TRP A 72 9.96 5.65 -2.11
CA TRP A 72 8.74 5.89 -2.88
C TRP A 72 9.16 6.27 -4.30
N THR A 73 8.22 6.15 -5.23
CA THR A 73 8.40 6.56 -6.63
C THR A 73 7.13 7.25 -7.14
N THR A 74 7.08 7.59 -8.42
CA THR A 74 5.89 8.14 -9.08
C THR A 74 5.40 7.20 -10.15
N ASP A 75 4.08 7.00 -10.24
CA ASP A 75 3.45 6.27 -11.33
C ASP A 75 3.74 6.98 -12.67
N PRO A 76 4.33 6.29 -13.67
CA PRO A 76 4.60 6.87 -14.99
C PRO A 76 3.36 7.32 -15.77
N SER A 77 2.17 6.81 -15.44
CA SER A 77 0.92 7.04 -16.16
C SER A 77 0.22 8.34 -15.76
N ASP A 78 0.25 8.69 -14.47
CA ASP A 78 -0.45 9.86 -13.93
C ASP A 78 0.40 10.76 -13.01
N GLY A 79 1.61 10.32 -12.64
CA GLY A 79 2.53 11.06 -11.79
C GLY A 79 2.20 11.01 -10.29
N MET A 80 1.25 10.17 -9.86
CA MET A 80 0.93 9.99 -8.44
C MET A 80 2.06 9.29 -7.69
N TYR A 81 2.21 9.60 -6.39
CA TYR A 81 3.21 8.93 -5.56
C TYR A 81 2.76 7.52 -5.21
N VAL A 82 3.67 6.56 -5.32
CA VAL A 82 3.39 5.14 -5.09
C VAL A 82 4.57 4.46 -4.40
N THR A 83 4.31 3.33 -3.75
CA THR A 83 5.38 2.47 -3.22
C THR A 83 6.17 1.80 -4.35
N PRO A 84 7.48 1.54 -4.16
CA PRO A 84 8.28 0.81 -5.16
C PRO A 84 7.89 -0.65 -5.23
N MET A 85 8.19 -1.28 -6.38
CA MET A 85 7.80 -2.65 -6.70
C MET A 85 9.03 -3.54 -6.88
N VAL A 86 8.90 -4.83 -6.56
CA VAL A 86 9.87 -5.86 -6.92
C VAL A 86 9.46 -6.45 -8.27
N GLU A 87 10.29 -6.24 -9.29
CA GLU A 87 10.11 -6.80 -10.64
C GLU A 87 8.71 -6.63 -11.25
N ASP A 88 8.05 -5.48 -11.03
CA ASP A 88 6.68 -5.19 -11.49
C ASP A 88 5.67 -6.29 -11.08
N ARG A 89 5.77 -6.73 -9.82
CA ARG A 89 4.91 -7.77 -9.25
C ARG A 89 4.41 -7.42 -7.86
N GLU A 90 5.21 -7.65 -6.83
CA GLU A 90 4.84 -7.39 -5.44
C GLU A 90 5.38 -6.03 -4.96
N CYS A 91 4.78 -5.51 -3.89
CA CYS A 91 5.28 -4.34 -3.20
C CYS A 91 6.67 -4.63 -2.60
N ALA A 92 7.56 -3.63 -2.60
CA ALA A 92 8.88 -3.75 -1.98
C ALA A 92 8.85 -3.70 -0.44
N TYR A 93 7.68 -3.44 0.15
CA TYR A 93 7.43 -3.39 1.60
C TYR A 93 6.76 -4.65 2.14
#